data_AF-A0A442SIC9-F1
#
_entry.id   AF-A0A442SIC9-F1
#
_cell.length_a   1.000
_cell.length_b   1.000
_cell.length_c   1.000
_cell.angle_alpha   90.00
_cell.angle_beta   90.00
_cell.angle_gamma   90.00
#
_symmetry.space_group_name_H-M   'P 1'
#
loop_
_entity.id
_entity.type
_entity.pdbx_description
1 polymer ?
#
loop_
_entity_poly.entity_id
_entity_poly.type
_entity_poly.pdbx_seq_one_letter_code
_entity_poly.pdbx_strand_id
1 'polypeptide(L)'
;MGEIPKIVRERHDAWQRGQDVLKRRNSGEKLIDIARDMGLSRGRVDRILKRAESTPMSPIEAYELREKIVRTAVPDDTPLATMPFSQPTRNVLRDQPRLKTVGDIRRLSDAELHRLRNIGRTICGEIRSLCGSVADADRNN
;
A
#
# COMPACT_ATOMS: atom_id res chain seq x y z
N MET A 1 2.89 1.35 -14.11
CA MET A 1 2.65 0.93 -12.70
C MET A 1 3.29 1.98 -11.82
N GLY A 2 2.55 2.56 -10.87
CA GLY A 2 3.12 3.58 -9.98
C GLY A 2 4.22 3.01 -9.08
N GLU A 3 5.03 3.87 -8.45
CA GLU A 3 6.10 3.39 -7.58
C GLU A 3 5.49 2.77 -6.31
N ILE A 4 5.61 1.45 -6.19
CA ILE A 4 5.13 0.72 -5.01
C ILE A 4 5.83 1.25 -3.76
N PRO A 5 5.12 1.70 -2.72
CA PRO A 5 5.75 2.24 -1.52
C PRO A 5 6.76 1.26 -0.91
N LYS A 6 7.90 1.76 -0.41
CA LYS A 6 8.96 0.92 0.19
C LYS A 6 8.42 -0.06 1.25
N ILE A 7 7.49 0.40 2.09
CA ILE A 7 6.86 -0.44 3.12
C ILE A 7 6.02 -1.59 2.53
N VAL A 8 5.41 -1.39 1.36
CA VAL A 8 4.68 -2.45 0.66
C VAL A 8 5.66 -3.46 0.08
N ARG A 9 6.79 -3.00 -0.49
CA ARG A 9 7.89 -3.86 -0.96
C ARG A 9 8.48 -4.71 0.18
N GLU A 10 8.84 -4.10 1.30
CA GLU A 10 9.37 -4.81 2.47
C GLU A 10 8.39 -5.87 3.01
N ARG A 11 7.08 -5.55 3.01
CA ARG A 11 6.03 -6.51 3.36
C ARG A 11 5.91 -7.62 2.33
N HIS A 12 6.05 -7.31 1.05
CA HIS A 12 6.02 -8.29 -0.03
C HIS A 12 7.18 -9.27 0.08
N ASP A 13 8.41 -8.81 0.35
CA ASP A 13 9.56 -9.69 0.54
C ASP A 13 9.35 -10.64 1.74
N ALA A 14 8.75 -10.14 2.82
CA ALA A 14 8.39 -10.97 3.96
C ALA A 14 7.29 -11.99 3.62
N TRP A 15 6.33 -11.59 2.78
CA TRP A 15 5.28 -12.47 2.28
C TRP A 15 5.84 -13.56 1.37
N GLN A 16 6.75 -13.22 0.45
CA GLN A 16 7.43 -14.17 -0.45
C GLN A 16 8.16 -15.25 0.34
N ARG A 17 8.94 -14.87 1.36
CA ARG A 17 9.59 -15.85 2.26
C ARG A 17 8.59 -16.78 2.92
N GLY A 18 7.42 -16.27 3.30
CA GLY A 18 6.33 -17.09 3.84
C GLY A 18 5.79 -18.09 2.82
N GLN A 19 5.58 -17.65 1.58
CA GLN A 19 5.13 -18.51 0.48
C GLN A 19 6.16 -19.58 0.13
N ASP A 20 7.45 -19.29 0.19
CA ASP A 20 8.50 -20.28 -0.06
C ASP A 20 8.50 -21.37 1.01
N VAL A 21 8.35 -20.99 2.28
CA VAL A 21 8.19 -21.94 3.39
C VAL A 21 6.94 -22.79 3.21
N LEU A 22 5.81 -22.17 2.80
CA LEU A 22 4.56 -22.89 2.54
C LEU A 22 4.71 -23.88 1.36
N LYS A 23 5.37 -23.47 0.27
CA LYS A 23 5.66 -24.35 -0.88
C LYS A 23 6.50 -25.56 -0.48
N ARG A 24 7.58 -25.35 0.27
CA ARG A 24 8.43 -26.43 0.81
C ARG A 24 7.66 -27.38 1.71
N ARG A 25 6.78 -26.83 2.56
CA ARG A 25 5.92 -27.67 3.41
C ARG A 25 4.95 -28.50 2.58
N ASN A 26 4.35 -27.92 1.55
CA ASN A 26 3.42 -28.59 0.65
C ASN A 26 4.10 -29.63 -0.25
N SER A 27 5.40 -29.50 -0.54
CA SER A 27 6.19 -30.53 -1.22
C SER A 27 6.62 -31.69 -0.30
N GLY A 28 6.15 -31.71 0.96
CA GLY A 28 6.40 -32.79 1.91
C GLY A 28 7.62 -32.60 2.81
N GLU A 29 8.34 -31.47 2.69
CA GLU A 29 9.52 -31.22 3.53
C GLU A 29 9.12 -31.08 5.01
N LYS A 30 9.93 -31.66 5.90
CA LYS A 30 9.65 -31.60 7.34
C LYS A 30 10.02 -30.23 7.88
N LEU A 31 9.23 -29.76 8.83
CA LEU A 31 9.39 -28.43 9.43
C LEU A 31 10.77 -28.24 10.11
N ILE A 32 11.39 -29.33 10.59
CA ILE A 32 12.73 -29.30 11.18
C ILE A 32 13.83 -29.06 10.13
N ASP A 33 13.68 -29.59 8.92
CA ASP A 33 14.66 -29.46 7.85
C ASP A 33 14.60 -28.03 7.27
N ILE A 34 13.38 -27.51 7.07
CA ILE A 34 13.15 -26.10 6.71
C ILE A 34 13.75 -25.16 7.76
N ALA A 35 13.53 -25.44 9.05
CA ALA A 35 14.08 -24.63 10.15
C ALA A 35 15.62 -24.63 10.16
N ARG A 36 16.24 -25.78 9.93
CA ARG A 36 17.70 -25.92 9.86
C ARG A 36 18.28 -25.13 8.68
N ASP A 37 17.70 -25.28 7.50
CA ASP A 37 18.15 -24.60 6.28
C ASP A 37 18.04 -23.06 6.39
N MET A 38 16.95 -22.57 6.97
CA MET A 38 16.76 -21.13 7.17
C MET A 38 17.57 -20.55 8.35
N GLY A 39 18.24 -21.39 9.16
CA GLY A 39 18.87 -20.95 10.40
C GLY A 39 17.88 -20.37 11.42
N LEU A 40 16.64 -20.87 11.45
CA LEU A 40 15.55 -20.39 12.31
C LEU A 40 15.10 -21.47 13.31
N SER A 41 14.46 -21.05 14.40
CA SER A 41 13.81 -22.01 15.30
C SER A 41 12.54 -22.58 14.67
N ARG A 42 12.21 -23.83 15.01
CA ARG A 42 10.98 -24.52 14.58
C ARG A 42 9.72 -23.67 14.83
N GLY A 43 9.61 -23.05 16.00
CA GLY A 43 8.48 -22.18 16.34
C GLY A 43 8.44 -20.86 15.54
N ARG A 44 9.58 -20.39 15.00
CA ARG A 44 9.60 -19.24 14.10
C ARG A 44 9.12 -19.62 12.70
N VAL A 45 9.52 -20.79 12.19
CA VAL A 45 9.00 -21.35 10.93
C VAL A 45 7.49 -21.61 11.02
N ASP A 46 7.00 -22.18 12.13
CA ASP A 46 5.56 -22.40 12.35
C ASP A 46 4.74 -21.09 12.29
N ARG A 47 5.25 -20.00 12.88
CA ARG A 47 4.61 -18.67 12.79
C ARG A 47 4.64 -18.10 11.38
N ILE A 48 5.71 -18.34 10.63
CA ILE A 48 5.81 -17.92 9.22
C ILE A 48 4.77 -18.66 8.38
N LEU A 49 4.64 -19.98 8.58
CA LEU A 49 3.63 -20.81 7.90
C LEU A 49 2.22 -20.32 8.17
N LYS A 50 1.83 -20.19 9.45
CA LYS A 50 0.49 -19.70 9.83
C LYS A 50 0.15 -18.35 9.21
N ARG A 51 1.15 -17.46 9.11
CA ARG A 51 0.99 -16.14 8.47
C ARG A 51 0.85 -16.24 6.94
N ALA A 52 1.59 -17.14 6.32
CA ALA A 52 1.52 -17.38 4.88
C ALA A 52 0.16 -17.97 4.49
N GLU A 53 -0.34 -18.92 5.28
CA GLU A 53 -1.66 -19.54 5.13
C GLU A 53 -2.80 -18.50 5.30
N SER A 54 -2.66 -17.56 6.25
CA SER A 54 -3.67 -16.53 6.48
C SER A 54 -3.61 -15.34 5.52
N THR A 55 -2.55 -15.23 4.71
CA THR A 55 -2.32 -14.12 3.78
C THR A 55 -2.07 -14.65 2.37
N PRO A 56 -3.09 -15.11 1.64
CA PRO A 56 -2.90 -15.71 0.31
C PRO A 56 -2.55 -14.70 -0.78
N MET A 57 -2.92 -13.43 -0.60
CA MET A 57 -2.67 -12.36 -1.59
C MET A 57 -1.35 -11.64 -1.30
N SER A 58 -0.61 -11.32 -2.36
CA SER A 58 0.61 -10.51 -2.27
C SER A 58 0.27 -9.10 -1.76
N PRO A 59 1.10 -8.50 -0.88
CA PRO A 59 0.94 -7.10 -0.50
C PRO A 59 0.95 -6.11 -1.66
N ILE A 60 1.66 -6.43 -2.76
CA ILE A 60 1.68 -5.62 -3.98
C ILE A 60 0.33 -5.73 -4.69
N GLU A 61 -0.16 -6.95 -4.92
CA GLU A 61 -1.46 -7.18 -5.55
C GLU A 61 -2.59 -6.53 -4.75
N ALA A 62 -2.56 -6.65 -3.42
CA ALA A 62 -3.53 -6.01 -2.54
C ALA A 62 -3.47 -4.47 -2.64
N TYR A 63 -2.27 -3.90 -2.75
CA TYR A 63 -2.07 -2.47 -2.93
C TYR A 63 -2.62 -1.99 -4.28
N GLU A 64 -2.27 -2.66 -5.37
CA GLU A 64 -2.72 -2.32 -6.72
C GLU A 64 -4.23 -2.48 -6.88
N LEU A 65 -4.80 -3.56 -6.33
CA LEU A 65 -6.24 -3.78 -6.32
C LEU A 65 -6.96 -2.64 -5.59
N ARG A 66 -6.43 -2.23 -4.44
CA ARG A 66 -6.96 -1.10 -3.68
C ARG A 66 -6.92 0.19 -4.48
N GLU A 67 -5.78 0.52 -5.10
CA GLU A 67 -5.68 1.72 -5.93
C GLU A 67 -6.66 1.69 -7.11
N LYS A 68 -6.79 0.54 -7.77
CA LYS A 68 -7.75 0.36 -8.87
C LYS A 68 -9.19 0.58 -8.40
N ILE A 69 -9.58 -0.01 -7.26
CA ILE A 69 -10.93 0.17 -6.69
C ILE A 69 -11.19 1.64 -6.40
N VAL A 70 -10.27 2.33 -5.71
CA VAL A 70 -10.43 3.74 -5.36
C VAL A 70 -10.53 4.62 -6.61
N ARG A 71 -9.72 4.34 -7.63
CA ARG A 71 -9.75 5.06 -8.92
C ARG A 71 -11.06 4.90 -9.65
N THR A 72 -11.59 3.69 -9.74
CA THR A 72 -12.86 3.42 -10.42
C THR A 72 -14.06 3.97 -9.63
N ALA A 73 -14.00 3.91 -8.29
CA ALA A 73 -15.12 4.31 -7.44
C ALA A 73 -15.30 5.83 -7.32
N VAL A 74 -14.21 6.61 -7.42
CA VAL A 74 -14.24 8.06 -7.23
C VAL A 74 -13.75 8.78 -8.49
N PRO A 75 -14.63 9.47 -9.23
CA PRO A 75 -14.26 10.25 -10.42
C PRO A 75 -13.25 11.38 -10.14
N ASP A 76 -12.42 11.72 -11.13
CA ASP A 76 -11.37 12.75 -11.00
C ASP A 76 -11.92 14.17 -10.83
N ASP A 77 -13.11 14.46 -11.32
CA ASP A 77 -13.83 15.73 -11.19
C ASP A 77 -14.54 15.88 -9.84
N THR A 78 -14.56 14.82 -9.01
CA THR A 78 -15.15 14.87 -7.66
C THR A 78 -14.49 15.98 -6.84
N PRO A 79 -15.26 16.97 -6.34
CA PRO A 79 -14.72 18.03 -5.51
C PRO A 79 -14.18 17.50 -4.18
N LEU A 80 -12.99 17.97 -3.75
CA LEU A 80 -12.40 17.56 -2.48
C LEU A 80 -13.28 17.92 -1.27
N ALA A 81 -14.11 18.95 -1.40
CA ALA A 81 -15.04 19.39 -0.36
C ALA A 81 -16.13 18.34 -0.06
N THR A 82 -16.48 17.48 -1.01
CA THR A 82 -17.50 16.44 -0.84
C THR A 82 -16.93 15.12 -0.32
N MET A 83 -15.60 15.01 -0.24
CA MET A 83 -14.94 13.80 0.22
C MET A 83 -15.04 13.63 1.73
N PRO A 84 -15.16 12.38 2.23
CA PRO A 84 -15.34 12.09 3.66
C PRO A 84 -14.03 12.15 4.44
N PHE A 85 -13.26 13.23 4.28
CA PHE A 85 -12.03 13.46 5.03
C PHE A 85 -12.28 13.73 6.51
N SER A 86 -11.24 13.62 7.33
CA SER A 86 -11.22 14.16 8.68
C SER A 86 -11.20 15.69 8.67
N GLN A 87 -11.60 16.31 9.78
CA GLN A 87 -11.61 17.78 9.90
C GLN A 87 -10.22 18.41 9.71
N PRO A 88 -9.11 17.86 10.26
CA PRO A 88 -7.77 18.37 9.99
C PRO A 88 -7.42 18.35 8.50
N THR A 89 -7.72 17.26 7.80
CA THR A 89 -7.46 17.14 6.36
C THR A 89 -8.30 18.12 5.55
N ARG A 90 -9.59 18.32 5.89
CA ARG A 90 -10.42 19.36 5.27
C ARG A 90 -9.83 20.76 5.43
N ASN A 91 -9.36 21.10 6.64
CA ASN A 91 -8.75 22.40 6.90
C ASN A 91 -7.49 22.60 6.07
N VAL A 92 -6.61 21.59 6.00
CA VAL A 92 -5.39 21.66 5.22
C VAL A 92 -5.69 21.77 3.73
N LEU A 93 -6.62 20.97 3.18
CA LEU A 93 -7.01 21.04 1.77
C LEU A 93 -7.68 22.37 1.41
N ARG A 94 -8.47 22.96 2.30
CA ARG A 94 -9.06 24.29 2.10
C ARG A 94 -7.98 25.36 1.92
N ASP A 95 -6.87 25.23 2.64
CA ASP A 95 -5.73 26.14 2.55
C ASP A 95 -4.84 25.88 1.31
N GLN A 96 -5.14 24.85 0.51
CA GLN A 96 -4.47 24.57 -0.76
C GLN A 96 -5.33 25.01 -1.95
N PRO A 97 -5.23 26.28 -2.41
CA PRO A 97 -6.13 26.81 -3.44
C PRO A 97 -6.00 26.10 -4.79
N ARG A 98 -4.88 25.42 -5.05
CA ARG A 98 -4.61 24.66 -6.28
C ARG A 98 -5.21 23.25 -6.28
N LEU A 99 -5.70 22.75 -5.15
CA LEU A 99 -6.30 21.43 -5.04
C LEU A 99 -7.81 21.58 -4.89
N LYS A 100 -8.56 21.29 -5.94
CA LYS A 100 -10.03 21.41 -5.97
C LYS A 100 -10.71 20.06 -6.14
N THR A 101 -10.12 19.17 -6.92
CA THR A 101 -10.71 17.87 -7.23
C THR A 101 -9.82 16.70 -6.82
N VAL A 102 -10.40 15.50 -6.79
CA VAL A 102 -9.67 14.25 -6.56
C VAL A 102 -8.56 14.05 -7.61
N GLY A 103 -8.80 14.43 -8.86
CA GLY A 103 -7.80 14.40 -9.92
C GLY A 103 -6.58 15.26 -9.63
N ASP A 104 -6.75 16.45 -9.02
CA ASP A 104 -5.63 17.31 -8.63
C ASP A 104 -4.71 16.62 -7.63
N ILE A 105 -5.29 15.92 -6.65
CA ILE A 105 -4.54 15.15 -5.66
C ILE A 105 -3.83 13.95 -6.30
N ARG A 106 -4.54 13.21 -7.16
CA ARG A 106 -4.01 11.99 -7.77
C ARG A 106 -2.74 12.26 -8.58
N ARG A 107 -2.65 13.41 -9.24
CA ARG A 107 -1.49 13.84 -10.05
C ARG A 107 -0.24 14.18 -9.23
N LEU A 108 -0.38 14.42 -7.92
CA LEU A 108 0.77 14.67 -7.05
C LEU A 108 1.30 13.36 -6.49
N SER A 109 2.62 13.21 -6.43
CA SER A 109 3.30 12.16 -5.68
C SER A 109 3.25 12.40 -4.17
N ASP A 110 3.56 11.39 -3.36
CA ASP A 110 3.62 11.53 -1.89
C ASP A 110 4.65 12.59 -1.47
N ALA A 111 5.78 12.65 -2.18
CA ALA A 111 6.81 13.66 -1.97
C ALA A 111 6.30 15.07 -2.27
N GLU A 112 5.50 15.25 -3.33
CA GLU A 112 4.90 16.54 -3.67
C GLU A 112 3.83 16.95 -2.67
N LEU A 113 2.99 16.01 -2.22
CA LEU A 113 2.02 16.25 -1.15
C LEU A 113 2.73 16.69 0.13
N HIS A 114 3.82 16.04 0.53
CA HIS A 114 4.59 16.41 1.72
C HIS A 114 5.28 17.77 1.64
N ARG A 115 5.47 18.33 0.44
CA ARG A 115 5.98 19.70 0.28
C ARG A 115 4.89 20.75 0.50
N LEU A 116 3.61 20.37 0.47
CA LEU A 116 2.51 21.27 0.76
C LEU A 116 2.41 21.54 2.26
N ARG A 117 2.10 22.80 2.58
CA ARG A 117 1.99 23.27 3.96
C ARG A 117 1.02 22.40 4.75
N ASN A 118 1.45 21.96 5.93
CA ASN A 118 0.68 21.17 6.89
C ASN A 118 0.25 19.77 6.42
N ILE A 119 0.81 19.22 5.32
CA ILE A 119 0.55 17.84 4.92
C ILE A 119 1.62 16.90 5.50
N GLY A 120 1.36 16.42 6.71
CA GLY A 120 2.15 15.38 7.37
C GLY A 120 1.77 13.96 6.91
N ARG A 121 2.46 12.95 7.46
CA ARG A 121 2.23 11.52 7.15
C ARG A 121 0.78 11.08 7.32
N THR A 122 0.13 11.51 8.40
CA THR A 122 -1.26 11.13 8.71
C THR A 122 -2.23 11.65 7.65
N ILE A 123 -2.13 12.93 7.30
CA ILE A 123 -2.99 13.58 6.31
C ILE A 123 -2.72 12.99 4.92
N CYS A 124 -1.46 12.80 4.56
CA CYS A 124 -1.09 12.15 3.29
C CYS A 124 -1.65 10.72 3.21
N GLY A 125 -1.57 9.95 4.30
CA GLY A 125 -2.12 8.60 4.36
C GLY A 125 -3.63 8.58 4.19
N GLU A 126 -4.34 9.52 4.80
CA GLU A 126 -5.80 9.67 4.62
C GLU A 126 -6.16 10.05 3.19
N ILE A 127 -5.44 11.01 2.61
CA ILE A 127 -5.61 11.43 1.21
C ILE A 127 -5.44 10.24 0.26
N ARG A 128 -4.36 9.46 0.41
CA ARG A 128 -4.15 8.24 -0.41
C ARG A 128 -5.17 7.17 -0.14
N SER A 129 -5.70 7.13 1.08
CA SER A 129 -6.73 6.19 1.41
C SER A 129 -7.99 6.43 0.58
N LEU A 130 -8.42 7.69 0.48
CA LEU A 130 -9.70 8.06 -0.13
C LEU A 130 -9.61 8.43 -1.61
N CYS A 131 -8.46 8.93 -2.05
CA CYS A 131 -8.28 9.41 -3.43
C CYS A 131 -7.39 8.50 -4.28
N GLY A 132 -6.47 7.73 -3.70
CA GLY A 132 -5.46 6.98 -4.47
C GLY A 132 -4.39 7.89 -5.11
N SER A 133 -3.66 7.36 -6.08
CA SER A 133 -2.58 8.06 -6.80
C SER A 133 -2.57 7.70 -8.29
N VAL A 134 -2.16 8.64 -9.15
CA VAL A 134 -1.84 8.41 -10.57
C VAL A 134 -0.50 9.04 -11.00
N ALA A 135 0.13 9.85 -10.14
CA ALA A 135 1.31 10.68 -10.42
C ALA A 135 2.50 9.94 -11.07
N ASP A 136 2.57 8.62 -10.90
CA ASP A 136 3.68 7.79 -11.35
C ASP A 136 3.30 6.88 -12.54
N ALA A 137 2.04 6.90 -12.99
CA ALA A 137 1.59 6.13 -14.16
C ALA A 137 1.85 6.88 -15.49
N ASP A 138 1.79 8.21 -15.47
CA ASP A 138 1.82 9.06 -16.69
C ASP A 138 3.21 9.67 -17.00
N ARG A 139 4.24 9.43 -16.16
CA ARG A 139 5.61 9.94 -16.42
C ARG A 139 6.44 9.06 -17.38
N ASN A 140 5.88 7.95 -17.85
CA ASN A 140 6.55 6.97 -18.74
C ASN A 140 5.92 6.90 -20.15
N ASN A 141 5.23 7.94 -20.60
CA ASN A 141 4.77 8.07 -21.98
C ASN A 141 5.28 9.36 -22.62
#